data_AF-A0A0B5DS93-F1
#
_entry.id   AF-A0A0B5DS93-F1
#
_cell.length_a   1.000
_cell.length_b   1.000
_cell.length_c   1.000
_cell.angle_alpha   90.00
_cell.angle_beta   90.00
_cell.angle_gamma   90.00
#
_symmetry.space_group_name_H-M   'P 1'
#
loop_
_entity.id
_entity.type
_entity.pdbx_description
1 polymer ?
#
loop_
_entity_poly.entity_id
_entity_poly.type
_entity_poly.pdbx_seq_one_letter_code
_entity_poly.pdbx_strand_id
1 'polypeptide(L)'
;MNSLAGTTAVRSRARRSVRRQVEEDNAKCRADPARAERRRQAFENVAELMQSFKKADHEIMRWRVRLYCGHIIETEAHYTYTDPLSAGSYGRRCSECGEDRQTIVAFEPIGLRGEPPEPTESTPPPPPKKPTRADLERRVKTLEKENERLRTKLTG
;
A
#
# COMPACT_ATOMS: atom_id res chain seq x y z
N MET A 1 35.78 18.46 -21.02
CA MET A 1 34.53 19.15 -20.59
C MET A 1 33.38 18.95 -21.59
N ASN A 2 33.05 17.70 -21.98
CA ASN A 2 31.99 17.43 -22.98
C ASN A 2 31.08 16.25 -22.54
N SER A 3 30.31 16.38 -21.45
CA SER A 3 29.36 15.32 -21.04
C SER A 3 28.05 15.81 -20.39
N LEU A 4 27.74 17.11 -20.44
CA LEU A 4 26.48 17.67 -19.91
C LEU A 4 25.44 17.95 -21.01
N ALA A 5 25.86 18.09 -22.27
CA ALA A 5 24.97 18.38 -23.39
C ALA A 5 24.09 17.17 -23.79
N GLY A 6 24.64 15.96 -23.76
CA GLY A 6 23.93 14.73 -24.17
C GLY A 6 22.76 14.36 -23.27
N THR A 7 22.94 14.48 -21.94
CA THR A 7 21.91 14.13 -20.94
C THR A 7 20.70 15.06 -20.99
N THR A 8 20.94 16.33 -21.29
CA THR A 8 19.89 17.36 -21.38
C THR A 8 19.06 17.17 -22.66
N ALA A 9 19.70 16.85 -23.78
CA ALA A 9 19.03 16.56 -25.04
C ALA A 9 18.13 15.31 -24.95
N VAL A 10 18.59 14.23 -24.32
CA VAL A 10 17.79 13.00 -24.12
C VAL A 10 16.58 13.26 -23.22
N ARG A 11 16.75 13.98 -22.10
CA ARG A 11 15.64 14.41 -21.23
C ARG A 11 14.62 15.28 -21.98
N SER A 12 15.07 16.17 -22.86
CA SER A 12 14.18 17.01 -23.67
C SER A 12 13.35 16.20 -24.68
N ARG A 13 13.94 15.15 -25.27
CA ARG A 13 13.25 14.25 -26.21
C ARG A 13 12.22 13.37 -25.49
N ALA A 14 12.56 12.83 -24.32
CA ALA A 14 11.63 12.06 -23.50
C ALA A 14 10.42 12.90 -23.08
N ARG A 15 10.64 14.14 -22.61
CA ARG A 15 9.56 15.07 -22.25
C ARG A 15 8.64 15.39 -23.43
N ARG A 16 9.19 15.64 -24.62
CA ARG A 16 8.38 15.84 -25.84
C ARG A 16 7.56 14.61 -26.21
N SER A 17 8.15 13.41 -26.10
CA SER A 17 7.44 12.15 -26.37
C SER A 17 6.27 11.94 -25.40
N VAL A 18 6.49 12.14 -24.10
CA VAL A 18 5.44 12.02 -23.08
C VAL A 18 4.33 13.03 -23.34
N ARG A 19 4.68 14.28 -23.65
CA ARG A 19 3.68 15.33 -23.95
C ARG A 19 2.80 14.95 -25.14
N ARG A 20 3.41 14.50 -26.24
CA ARG A 20 2.68 14.06 -27.43
C ARG A 20 1.73 12.89 -27.11
N GLN A 21 2.21 11.91 -26.34
CA GLN A 21 1.39 10.78 -25.92
C GLN A 21 0.16 11.23 -25.10
N VAL A 22 0.35 12.15 -24.16
CA VAL A 22 -0.73 12.71 -23.36
C VAL A 22 -1.75 13.46 -24.22
N GLU A 23 -1.28 14.24 -25.20
CA GLU A 23 -2.15 14.96 -26.14
C GLU A 23 -2.97 13.99 -27.01
N GLU A 24 -2.34 12.95 -27.56
CA GLU A 24 -3.01 11.90 -28.33
C GLU A 24 -4.05 11.14 -27.50
N ASP A 25 -3.72 10.78 -26.26
CA ASP A 25 -4.64 10.04 -25.39
C ASP A 25 -5.81 10.92 -24.90
N ASN A 26 -5.57 12.22 -24.71
CA ASN A 26 -6.63 13.17 -24.44
C ASN A 26 -7.56 13.36 -25.64
N ALA A 27 -7.01 13.42 -26.87
CA ALA A 27 -7.83 13.50 -28.09
C ALA A 27 -8.72 12.25 -28.25
N LYS A 28 -8.18 11.05 -27.99
CA LYS A 28 -8.95 9.79 -27.98
C LYS A 28 -10.08 9.80 -26.95
N CYS A 29 -9.87 10.40 -25.78
CA CYS A 29 -10.94 10.51 -24.76
C CYS A 29 -12.01 11.54 -25.16
N ARG A 30 -11.64 12.62 -25.86
CA ARG A 30 -12.63 13.60 -26.38
C ARG A 30 -13.50 13.00 -27.48
N ALA A 31 -12.93 12.13 -28.31
CA ALA A 31 -13.62 11.48 -29.41
C ALA A 31 -14.56 10.34 -28.97
N ASP A 32 -14.30 9.70 -27.81
CA ASP A 32 -15.08 8.58 -27.29
C ASP A 32 -15.43 8.79 -25.80
N PRO A 33 -16.67 9.21 -25.48
CA PRO A 33 -17.13 9.38 -24.11
C PRO A 33 -17.06 8.11 -23.26
N ALA A 34 -17.27 6.92 -23.85
CA ALA A 34 -17.17 5.66 -23.11
C ALA A 34 -15.71 5.37 -22.71
N ARG A 35 -14.74 5.76 -23.54
CA ARG A 35 -13.32 5.69 -23.19
C ARG A 35 -12.93 6.68 -22.10
N ALA A 36 -13.46 7.90 -22.15
CA ALA A 36 -13.24 8.89 -21.10
C ALA A 36 -13.74 8.36 -19.74
N GLU A 37 -14.91 7.73 -19.71
CA GLU A 37 -15.48 7.19 -18.48
C GLU A 37 -14.70 6.00 -17.93
N ARG A 38 -14.29 5.05 -18.78
CA ARG A 38 -13.39 3.95 -18.35
C ARG A 38 -12.08 4.47 -17.76
N ARG A 39 -11.53 5.55 -18.32
CA ARG A 39 -10.31 6.18 -17.81
C ARG A 39 -10.53 6.84 -16.44
N ARG A 40 -11.65 7.53 -16.24
CA ARG A 40 -12.05 8.09 -14.94
C ARG A 40 -12.13 6.97 -13.89
N GLN A 41 -12.87 5.92 -14.19
CA GLN A 41 -13.09 4.82 -13.26
C GLN A 41 -11.79 4.07 -12.92
N ALA A 42 -10.87 3.93 -13.88
CA ALA A 42 -9.54 3.38 -13.60
C ALA A 42 -8.75 4.25 -12.61
N PHE A 43 -8.82 5.58 -12.72
CA PHE A 43 -8.18 6.47 -11.75
C PHE A 43 -8.84 6.40 -10.37
N GLU A 44 -10.16 6.30 -10.32
CA GLU A 44 -10.90 6.13 -9.06
C GLU A 44 -10.52 4.82 -8.37
N ASN A 45 -10.49 3.70 -9.10
CA ASN A 45 -10.08 2.41 -8.56
C ASN A 45 -8.64 2.42 -8.04
N VAL A 46 -7.72 3.09 -8.76
CA VAL A 46 -6.34 3.25 -8.29
C VAL A 46 -6.27 4.16 -7.06
N ALA A 47 -7.07 5.22 -7.01
CA ALA A 47 -7.12 6.11 -5.85
C ALA A 47 -7.66 5.37 -4.61
N GLU A 48 -8.71 4.56 -4.77
CA GLU A 48 -9.27 3.71 -3.71
C GLU A 48 -8.26 2.68 -3.22
N LEU A 49 -7.57 1.99 -4.15
CA LEU A 49 -6.50 1.07 -3.82
C LEU A 49 -5.37 1.78 -3.05
N MET A 50 -4.92 2.95 -3.51
CA MET A 50 -3.89 3.73 -2.81
C MET A 50 -4.35 4.19 -1.42
N GLN A 51 -5.63 4.53 -1.27
CA GLN A 51 -6.22 4.88 0.03
C GLN A 51 -6.28 3.68 0.97
N SER A 52 -6.52 2.47 0.47
CA SER A 52 -6.49 1.25 1.31
C SER A 52 -5.10 0.94 1.89
N PHE A 53 -4.03 1.42 1.24
CA PHE A 53 -2.67 1.33 1.75
C PHE A 53 -2.26 2.53 2.63
N LYS A 54 -3.16 3.51 2.82
CA LYS A 54 -2.87 4.67 3.67
C LYS A 54 -2.77 4.20 5.12
N LYS A 55 -1.54 4.19 5.62
CA LYS A 55 -1.22 3.87 7.02
C LYS A 55 -1.90 4.87 7.95
N ALA A 56 -2.41 4.37 9.06
CA ALA A 56 -2.98 5.23 10.10
C ALA A 56 -1.87 6.00 10.80
N ASP A 57 -2.16 7.19 11.33
CA ASP A 57 -1.13 8.03 11.97
C ASP A 57 -0.49 7.34 13.19
N HIS A 58 -1.23 6.49 13.90
CA HIS A 58 -0.69 5.69 15.01
C HIS A 58 0.23 4.54 14.55
N GLU A 59 0.28 4.24 13.26
CA GLU A 59 1.21 3.27 12.68
C GLU A 59 2.50 3.93 12.18
N ILE A 60 2.58 5.26 12.21
CA ILE A 60 3.69 6.04 11.67
C ILE A 60 4.62 6.46 12.81
N MET A 61 5.84 5.91 12.82
CA MET A 61 6.93 6.31 13.72
C MET A 61 7.73 7.46 13.12
N ARG A 62 8.08 8.44 13.96
CA ARG A 62 8.86 9.63 13.57
C ARG A 62 10.22 9.64 14.26
N TRP A 63 11.24 10.11 13.55
CA TRP A 63 12.59 10.33 14.06
C TRP A 63 13.10 11.71 13.68
N ARG A 64 13.91 12.31 14.56
CA ARG A 64 14.85 13.37 14.18
C ARG A 64 16.11 12.71 13.69
N VAL A 65 16.58 13.07 12.50
CA VAL A 65 17.82 12.53 11.93
C VAL A 65 18.79 13.65 11.65
N ARG A 66 20.04 13.47 12.08
CA ARG A 66 21.15 14.35 11.72
C ARG A 66 21.77 13.83 10.44
N LEU A 67 21.88 14.70 9.45
CA LEU A 67 22.54 14.45 8.19
C LEU A 67 24.04 14.72 8.30
N TYR A 68 24.84 14.19 7.38
CA TYR A 68 26.28 14.42 7.32
C TYR A 68 26.65 15.91 7.24
N CYS A 69 25.82 16.73 6.59
CA CYS A 69 25.98 18.20 6.58
C CYS A 69 25.70 18.89 7.92
N GLY A 70 25.34 18.15 8.97
CA GLY A 70 25.05 18.67 10.30
C GLY A 70 23.58 19.05 10.55
N HIS A 71 22.80 19.30 9.48
CA HIS A 71 21.39 19.66 9.61
C HIS A 71 20.52 18.51 10.13
N ILE A 72 19.48 18.86 10.86
CA ILE A 72 18.52 17.92 11.44
C ILE A 72 17.21 18.02 10.67
N ILE A 73 16.71 16.88 10.21
CA ILE A 73 15.39 16.79 9.57
C ILE A 73 14.53 15.76 10.28
N GLU A 74 13.23 15.81 10.06
CA GLU A 74 12.33 14.75 10.48
C GLU A 74 12.12 13.72 9.37
N THR A 75 12.06 12.46 9.75
CA THR A 75 11.71 11.36 8.86
C THR A 75 10.67 10.47 9.52
N GLU A 76 9.91 9.76 8.69
CA GLU A 76 8.84 8.89 9.13
C GLU A 76 8.79 7.59 8.35
N ALA A 77 8.32 6.54 9.01
CA ALA A 77 8.12 5.22 8.46
C ALA A 77 7.11 4.44 9.31
N HIS A 78 6.79 3.22 8.90
CA HIS A 78 5.94 2.35 9.71
C HIS A 78 6.64 1.97 11.02
N TYR A 79 5.90 1.84 12.12
CA TYR A 79 6.44 1.58 13.46
C TYR A 79 7.19 0.24 13.59
N THR A 80 6.99 -0.69 12.65
CA THR A 80 7.75 -1.96 12.61
C THR A 80 9.23 -1.76 12.31
N TYR A 81 9.63 -0.59 11.79
CA TYR A 81 11.03 -0.25 11.65
C TYR A 81 11.56 0.34 12.97
N THR A 82 12.64 -0.26 13.48
CA THR A 82 13.29 0.17 14.73
C THR A 82 14.17 1.40 14.55
N ASP A 83 14.64 1.64 13.32
CA ASP A 83 15.52 2.73 12.96
C ASP A 83 15.23 3.23 11.54
N PRO A 84 15.57 4.49 11.22
CA PRO A 84 15.26 5.07 9.90
C PRO A 84 16.09 4.47 8.76
N LEU A 85 17.27 3.88 9.01
CA LEU A 85 18.11 3.31 7.96
C LEU A 85 17.46 2.05 7.38
N SER A 86 16.98 1.16 8.25
CA SER A 86 16.25 -0.06 7.89
C SER A 86 14.94 0.22 7.15
N ALA A 87 14.35 1.40 7.34
CA ALA A 87 13.16 1.87 6.62
C ALA A 87 13.45 2.32 5.16
N GLY A 88 14.67 2.13 4.65
CA GLY A 88 15.05 2.48 3.27
C GLY A 88 15.46 3.95 3.09
N SER A 89 15.82 4.65 4.17
CA SER A 89 16.10 6.10 4.18
C SER A 89 17.54 6.49 3.83
N TYR A 90 18.30 5.67 3.10
CA TYR A 90 19.75 5.85 2.92
C TYR A 90 20.19 7.15 2.22
N GLY A 91 19.29 7.82 1.49
CA GLY A 91 19.57 9.11 0.85
C GLY A 91 18.46 10.11 1.13
N ARG A 92 18.76 11.16 1.90
CA ARG A 92 17.84 12.26 2.18
C ARG A 92 18.29 13.55 1.52
N ARG A 93 17.33 14.35 1.06
CA ARG A 93 17.59 15.73 0.66
C ARG A 93 17.64 16.59 1.91
N CYS A 94 18.68 17.39 2.06
CA CYS A 94 18.69 18.42 3.08
C CYS A 94 17.87 19.62 2.61
N SER A 95 16.88 20.04 3.40
CA SER A 95 16.07 21.23 3.10
C SER A 95 16.85 22.54 3.22
N GLU A 96 17.93 22.54 4.01
CA GLU A 96 18.73 23.74 4.29
C GLU A 96 19.84 23.93 3.25
N CYS A 97 20.67 22.91 3.00
CA CYS A 97 21.78 23.04 2.04
C CYS A 97 21.44 22.58 0.62
N GLY A 98 20.27 21.97 0.39
CA GLY A 98 19.83 21.52 -0.94
C GLY A 98 20.56 20.29 -1.50
N GLU A 99 21.55 19.77 -0.78
CA GLU A 99 22.30 18.58 -1.18
C GLU A 99 21.39 17.34 -1.19
N ASP A 100 21.48 16.57 -2.26
CA ASP A 100 20.73 15.34 -2.45
C ASP A 100 21.53 14.14 -1.92
N ARG A 101 20.82 13.11 -1.42
CA ARG A 101 21.42 11.84 -0.96
C ARG A 101 22.37 11.96 0.23
N GLN A 102 22.10 12.86 1.16
CA GLN A 102 22.83 12.94 2.41
C GLN A 102 22.66 11.69 3.27
N THR A 103 23.77 11.24 3.86
CA THR A 103 23.83 10.12 4.79
C THR A 103 23.34 10.55 6.17
N ILE A 104 22.55 9.69 6.83
CA ILE A 104 22.15 9.87 8.22
C ILE A 104 23.31 9.43 9.12
N VAL A 105 23.76 10.30 10.01
CA VAL A 105 24.88 10.05 10.95
C VAL A 105 24.43 9.85 12.40
N ALA A 106 23.25 10.33 12.75
CA ALA A 106 22.62 10.09 14.05
C ALA A 106 21.10 10.19 13.93
N PHE A 107 20.37 9.55 14.84
CA PHE A 107 18.92 9.63 14.89
C PHE A 107 18.39 9.50 16.32
N GLU A 108 17.25 10.14 16.57
CA GLU A 108 16.52 10.10 17.83
C GLU A 108 15.04 9.84 17.56
N PRO A 109 14.41 8.85 18.23
CA PRO A 109 12.97 8.62 18.11
C PRO A 109 12.18 9.78 18.71
N ILE A 110 11.17 10.26 17.99
CA ILE A 110 10.18 11.23 18.48
C ILE A 110 8.97 10.48 19.06
N GLY A 111 8.60 9.36 18.45
CA GLY A 111 7.41 8.58 18.81
C GLY A 111 6.44 8.42 17.64
N LEU A 112 5.29 7.82 17.91
CA LEU A 112 4.21 7.66 16.93
C LEU A 112 3.58 9.03 16.60
N ARG A 113 3.13 9.20 15.36
CA ARG A 113 2.50 10.44 14.91
C ARG A 113 1.11 10.62 15.53
N GLY A 114 0.36 9.54 15.70
CA GLY A 114 -0.94 9.53 16.35
C GLY A 114 -0.94 8.67 17.61
N GLU A 115 -1.90 8.94 18.50
CA GLU A 115 -2.19 8.05 19.62
C GLU A 115 -2.81 6.74 19.09
N PRO A 116 -2.34 5.57 19.55
CA PRO A 116 -3.00 4.32 19.25
C PRO A 116 -4.47 4.40 19.66
N PRO A 117 -5.40 3.87 18.85
CA PRO A 117 -6.78 3.78 19.30
C PRO A 117 -6.79 2.99 20.61
N GLU A 118 -7.54 3.48 21.60
CA GLU A 118 -7.80 2.69 22.80
C GLU A 118 -8.26 1.30 22.36
N PRO A 119 -7.81 0.21 23.01
CA PRO A 119 -8.30 -1.11 22.70
C PRO A 119 -9.81 -1.06 22.86
N THR A 120 -10.52 -0.99 21.74
CA THR A 120 -11.96 -1.15 21.76
C THR A 120 -12.12 -2.57 22.22
N GLU A 121 -12.56 -2.77 23.46
CA GLU A 121 -12.90 -4.09 24.00
C GLU A 121 -13.76 -4.72 22.93
N SER A 122 -13.14 -5.60 22.15
CA SER A 122 -13.80 -6.21 21.03
C SER A 122 -14.75 -7.16 21.71
N THR A 123 -16.03 -6.79 21.75
CA THR A 123 -17.07 -7.68 22.27
C THR A 123 -16.80 -9.04 21.64
N PRO A 124 -16.43 -10.07 22.43
CA PRO A 124 -16.00 -11.32 21.85
C PRO A 124 -17.10 -11.78 20.90
N PRO A 125 -16.74 -12.22 19.68
CA PRO A 125 -17.74 -12.66 18.71
C PRO A 125 -18.66 -13.65 19.42
N PRO A 126 -19.99 -13.54 19.24
CA PRO A 126 -20.92 -14.40 19.94
C PRO A 126 -20.47 -15.85 19.73
N PRO A 127 -20.41 -16.67 20.80
CA PRO A 127 -19.93 -18.04 20.67
C PRO A 127 -20.73 -18.72 19.55
N PRO A 128 -20.06 -19.50 18.68
CA PRO A 128 -20.75 -20.17 17.58
C PRO A 128 -21.91 -20.96 18.17
N LYS A 129 -23.13 -20.70 17.66
CA LYS A 129 -24.34 -21.38 18.13
C LYS A 129 -24.11 -22.88 18.01
N LYS A 130 -24.04 -23.57 19.15
CA LYS A 130 -23.91 -25.03 19.16
C LYS A 130 -25.11 -25.60 18.40
N PRO A 131 -24.90 -26.43 17.36
CA PRO A 131 -26.00 -27.01 16.62
C PRO A 131 -26.90 -27.80 17.57
N THR A 132 -28.21 -27.67 17.40
CA THR A 132 -29.15 -28.40 18.24
C THR A 132 -29.07 -29.90 17.94
N ARG A 133 -29.53 -30.74 18.87
CA ARG A 133 -29.60 -32.19 18.65
C ARG A 133 -30.34 -32.55 17.35
N ALA A 134 -31.41 -31.83 17.03
CA ALA A 134 -32.16 -32.00 15.79
C ALA A 134 -31.34 -31.63 14.53
N ASP A 135 -30.48 -30.61 14.60
CA ASP A 135 -29.58 -30.26 13.50
C ASP A 135 -28.55 -31.36 13.23
N LEU A 136 -28.01 -31.94 14.31
CA LEU A 136 -27.06 -33.05 14.23
C LEU A 136 -27.73 -34.31 13.67
N GLU A 137 -28.93 -34.66 14.13
CA GLU A 137 -29.68 -35.83 13.64
C GLU A 137 -30.02 -35.71 12.15
N ARG A 138 -30.42 -34.52 11.67
CA ARG A 138 -30.62 -34.26 10.23
C ARG A 138 -29.34 -34.43 9.42
N ARG A 139 -28.21 -33.95 9.95
CA ARG A 139 -26.92 -34.04 9.28
C ARG A 139 -26.41 -35.49 9.21
N VAL A 140 -26.56 -36.25 10.29
CA VAL A 140 -26.22 -37.68 10.32
C VAL A 140 -27.04 -38.45 9.29
N LYS A 141 -28.36 -38.26 9.25
CA LYS A 141 -29.24 -38.93 8.27
C LYS A 141 -28.85 -38.61 6.82
N THR A 142 -28.42 -37.38 6.57
CA THR A 142 -27.96 -36.96 5.23
C THR A 142 -26.66 -37.68 4.85
N LEU A 143 -25.70 -37.72 5.78
CA LEU A 143 -24.41 -38.38 5.58
C LEU A 143 -24.55 -39.90 5.43
N GLU A 144 -25.43 -40.53 6.19
CA GLU A 144 -25.71 -41.97 6.08
C GLU A 144 -26.28 -42.34 4.70
N LYS A 145 -27.25 -41.55 4.21
CA LYS A 145 -27.81 -41.73 2.87
C LYS A 145 -26.76 -41.55 1.77
N GLU A 146 -25.87 -40.58 1.95
CA GLU A 146 -24.77 -40.38 1.00
C GLU A 146 -23.75 -41.53 1.05
N ASN A 147 -23.45 -42.06 2.24
CA ASN A 147 -22.57 -43.22 2.41
C ASN A 147 -23.14 -44.46 1.73
N GLU A 148 -24.44 -44.72 1.90
CA GLU A 148 -25.15 -45.82 1.24
C GLU A 148 -25.11 -45.68 -0.29
N ARG A 149 -25.34 -44.47 -0.81
CA ARG A 149 -25.19 -44.17 -2.24
C ARG A 149 -23.77 -44.41 -2.76
N LEU A 150 -22.75 -44.05 -1.97
CA LEU A 150 -21.36 -44.28 -2.35
C LEU A 150 -20.99 -45.75 -2.31
N ARG A 151 -21.45 -46.50 -1.30
CA ARG A 151 -21.23 -47.96 -1.21
C ARG A 151 -21.87 -48.70 -2.37
N THR A 152 -23.11 -48.37 -2.73
CA THR A 152 -23.78 -48.98 -3.89
C THR A 152 -23.08 -48.68 -5.22
N LYS A 153 -22.45 -47.50 -5.38
CA LYS A 153 -21.60 -47.17 -6.53
C LYS A 153 -20.24 -47.89 -6.56
N LEU A 154 -19.76 -48.35 -5.40
CA LEU A 154 -18.45 -49.00 -5.27
C LEU A 154 -18.54 -50.54 -5.36
N THR A 155 -19.73 -51.10 -5.09
CA THR A 155 -19.98 -52.55 -5.11
C THR A 155 -20.77 -53.02 -6.35
N GLY A 156 -21.07 -52.11 -7.28
CA GLY A 156 -21.63 -52.42 -8.61
C GLY A 156 -20.63 -52.08 -9.69
#